data_AF-A3JHY5-F1
#
_entry.id   AF-A3JHY5-F1
#
_cell.length_a   1.000
_cell.length_b   1.000
_cell.length_c   1.000
_cell.angle_alpha   90.00
_cell.angle_beta   90.00
_cell.angle_gamma   90.00
#
_symmetry.space_group_name_H-M   'P 1'
#
loop_
_entity.id
_entity.type
_entity.pdbx_description
1 polymer ?
#
loop_
_entity_poly.entity_id
_entity_poly.type
_entity_poly.pdbx_seq_one_letter_code
_entity_poly.pdbx_strand_id
1 'polypeptide(L)'
;MRQTPLSGVFGVENAGHSWEALQQAVDRVVAIIQSDPNKDRTDRIITRWLKRHLQRLGAEVHLDQLNSLVEDRDMLAENLENLVKKERLEGRQEGHQKGRQEGHQKGRQEGRQEGRQEGRQEGDWRALEEKRKTVRHLLSFGVLSNDQIAAATGLSVDEIVKLRIEDKH
;
A
#
# COMPACT_ATOMS: atom_id res chain seq x y z
N MET A 1 33.62 19.82 -2.22
CA MET A 1 33.50 18.43 -1.74
C MET A 1 33.91 17.51 -2.87
N ARG A 2 34.79 16.53 -2.63
CA ARG A 2 35.31 15.62 -3.68
C ARG A 2 34.23 14.61 -4.07
N GLN A 3 33.85 14.57 -5.34
CA GLN A 3 32.95 13.55 -5.86
C GLN A 3 33.68 12.20 -5.84
N THR A 4 33.15 11.24 -5.08
CA THR A 4 33.67 9.88 -5.00
C THR A 4 32.89 8.96 -5.96
N PRO A 5 33.46 7.84 -6.41
CA PRO A 5 32.73 6.85 -7.21
C PRO A 5 31.43 6.38 -6.55
N LEU A 6 31.41 6.29 -5.22
CA LEU A 6 30.22 5.99 -4.41
C LEU A 6 29.14 7.07 -4.49
N SER A 7 29.53 8.34 -4.50
CA SER A 7 28.62 9.47 -4.78
C SER A 7 28.09 9.43 -6.22
N GLY A 8 28.86 8.89 -7.17
CA GLY A 8 28.42 8.65 -8.54
C GLY A 8 27.35 7.56 -8.62
N VAL A 9 27.53 6.45 -7.92
CA VAL A 9 26.57 5.34 -7.86
C VAL A 9 25.26 5.76 -7.16
N PHE A 10 25.35 6.49 -6.04
CA PHE A 10 24.17 7.10 -5.40
C PHE A 10 23.47 8.12 -6.31
N GLY A 11 24.23 8.83 -7.14
CA GLY A 11 23.69 9.73 -8.16
C GLY A 11 22.93 8.99 -9.26
N VAL A 12 23.28 7.73 -9.57
CA VAL A 12 22.59 6.88 -10.55
C VAL A 12 21.26 6.36 -9.99
N GLU A 13 21.22 5.96 -8.71
CA GLU A 13 19.96 5.56 -8.04
C GLU A 13 18.95 6.72 -7.95
N ASN A 14 19.42 7.97 -7.82
CA ASN A 14 18.56 9.16 -7.82
C ASN A 14 18.34 9.78 -9.22
N ALA A 15 18.98 9.26 -10.27
CA ALA A 15 18.85 9.73 -11.66
C ALA A 15 17.72 9.04 -12.45
N GLY A 16 17.01 8.07 -11.88
CA GLY A 16 15.84 7.43 -12.51
C GLY A 16 14.65 8.37 -12.81
N HIS A 17 14.80 9.68 -12.59
CA HIS A 17 13.73 10.67 -12.69
C HIS A 17 13.57 11.31 -14.08
N SER A 18 14.57 11.26 -14.98
CA SER A 18 14.42 11.73 -16.37
C SER A 18 15.43 11.10 -17.35
N TRP A 19 15.00 11.01 -18.61
CA TRP A 19 15.84 10.64 -19.76
C TRP A 19 17.18 11.40 -19.80
N GLU A 20 17.15 12.70 -19.48
CA GLU A 20 18.34 13.55 -19.51
C GLU A 20 19.39 13.14 -18.48
N ALA A 21 18.96 12.64 -17.32
CA ALA A 21 19.89 12.21 -16.27
C ALA A 21 20.60 10.89 -16.63
N LEU A 22 19.90 9.97 -17.31
CA LEU A 22 20.49 8.76 -17.88
C LEU A 22 21.47 9.12 -19.01
N GLN A 23 21.07 10.00 -19.92
CA GLN A 23 21.93 10.46 -21.01
C GLN A 23 23.22 11.12 -20.46
N GLN A 24 23.11 11.98 -19.45
CA GLN A 24 24.26 12.58 -18.76
C GLN A 24 25.14 11.55 -18.04
N ALA A 25 24.58 10.45 -17.53
CA ALA A 25 25.36 9.38 -16.93
C ALA A 25 26.17 8.64 -18.01
N VAL A 26 25.56 8.32 -19.15
CA VAL A 26 26.26 7.70 -20.27
C VAL A 26 27.34 8.64 -20.82
N ASP A 27 27.03 9.92 -21.02
CA ASP A 27 27.98 10.94 -21.49
C ASP A 27 29.21 11.04 -20.58
N ARG A 28 29.02 10.97 -19.26
CA ARG A 28 30.14 10.96 -18.30
C ARG A 28 31.02 9.73 -18.45
N VAL A 29 30.44 8.55 -18.65
CA VAL A 29 31.20 7.31 -18.89
C VAL A 29 32.00 7.43 -20.20
N VAL A 30 31.38 7.92 -21.26
CA VAL A 30 32.04 8.15 -22.56
C VAL A 30 33.20 9.14 -22.42
N ALA A 31 33.00 10.26 -21.70
CA ALA A 31 34.05 11.25 -21.48
C ALA A 31 35.25 10.67 -20.71
N ILE A 32 35.01 9.83 -19.70
CA ILE A 32 36.06 9.13 -18.96
C ILE A 32 36.86 8.23 -19.91
N ILE A 33 36.17 7.44 -20.73
CA ILE A 33 36.82 6.56 -21.71
C ILE A 33 37.67 7.37 -22.71
N GLN A 34 37.13 8.47 -23.23
CA GLN A 34 37.85 9.32 -24.20
C GLN A 34 39.09 10.00 -23.60
N SER A 35 39.10 10.27 -22.29
CA SER A 35 40.25 10.84 -21.58
C SER A 35 41.37 9.83 -21.26
N ASP A 36 41.11 8.53 -21.45
CA ASP A 36 42.07 7.46 -21.14
C ASP A 36 43.14 7.35 -22.26
N PRO A 37 44.44 7.31 -21.92
CA PRO A 37 45.51 7.09 -22.90
C PRO A 37 45.36 5.80 -23.72
N ASN A 38 44.67 4.79 -23.19
CA ASN A 38 44.33 3.52 -23.82
C ASN A 38 42.83 3.38 -24.10
N LYS A 39 42.17 4.48 -24.49
CA LYS A 39 40.71 4.56 -24.73
C LYS A 39 40.09 3.35 -25.44
N ASP A 40 40.71 2.81 -26.49
CA ASP A 40 40.16 1.68 -27.25
C ASP A 40 40.11 0.38 -26.42
N ARG A 41 41.12 0.18 -25.56
CA ARG A 41 41.17 -0.97 -24.64
C ARG A 41 40.15 -0.77 -23.52
N THR A 42 40.09 0.43 -22.95
CA THR A 42 39.18 0.78 -21.87
C THR A 42 37.73 0.64 -22.34
N ASP A 43 37.39 1.18 -23.50
CA ASP A 43 36.06 1.06 -24.12
C ASP A 43 35.63 -0.41 -24.27
N ARG A 44 36.49 -1.26 -24.85
CA ARG A 44 36.21 -2.70 -25.01
C ARG A 44 35.95 -3.42 -23.70
N ILE A 45 36.65 -3.05 -22.63
CA ILE A 45 36.48 -3.66 -21.30
C ILE A 45 35.15 -3.23 -20.71
N ILE A 46 34.86 -1.93 -20.70
CA ILE A 46 33.65 -1.39 -20.09
C ILE A 46 32.41 -1.81 -20.89
N THR A 47 32.47 -1.80 -22.23
CA THR A 47 31.40 -2.32 -23.11
C THR A 47 31.05 -3.77 -22.75
N ARG A 48 32.06 -4.66 -22.65
CA ARG A 48 31.85 -6.06 -22.29
C ARG A 48 31.29 -6.25 -20.89
N TRP A 49 31.81 -5.47 -19.93
CA TRP A 49 31.33 -5.50 -18.56
C TRP A 49 29.86 -5.07 -18.48
N LEU A 50 29.49 -3.97 -19.16
CA LEU A 50 28.15 -3.43 -19.16
C LEU A 50 27.14 -4.41 -19.77
N LYS A 51 27.46 -4.98 -20.94
CA LYS A 51 26.62 -6.03 -21.57
C LYS A 51 26.29 -7.14 -20.59
N ARG A 52 27.33 -7.66 -19.92
CA ARG A 52 27.18 -8.77 -18.97
C ARG A 52 26.40 -8.36 -17.73
N HIS A 53 26.57 -7.13 -17.25
CA HIS A 53 25.86 -6.64 -16.08
C HIS A 53 24.36 -6.49 -16.36
N LEU A 54 24.00 -5.84 -17.48
CA LEU A 54 22.60 -5.64 -17.87
C LEU A 54 21.89 -6.98 -18.14
N GLN A 55 22.56 -7.94 -18.80
CA GLN A 55 22.01 -9.29 -18.96
C GLN A 55 21.73 -10.00 -17.62
N ARG A 56 22.60 -9.84 -16.62
CA ARG A 56 22.40 -10.45 -15.29
C ARG A 56 21.27 -9.81 -14.50
N LEU A 57 21.01 -8.53 -14.71
CA LEU A 57 19.87 -7.84 -14.12
C LEU A 57 18.53 -8.28 -14.74
N GLY A 58 18.55 -9.22 -15.70
CA GLY A 58 17.34 -9.66 -16.39
C GLY A 58 16.78 -8.58 -17.33
N ALA A 59 17.59 -7.56 -17.62
CA ALA A 59 17.19 -6.50 -18.53
C ALA A 59 17.13 -7.10 -19.94
N GLU A 60 15.92 -7.21 -20.49
CA GLU A 60 15.66 -7.62 -21.88
C GLU A 60 16.06 -6.48 -22.83
N VAL A 61 17.35 -6.18 -22.87
CA VAL A 61 17.91 -5.08 -23.66
C VAL A 61 18.67 -5.65 -24.84
N HIS A 62 18.36 -5.16 -26.04
CA HIS A 62 19.02 -5.56 -27.27
C HIS A 62 20.40 -4.92 -27.36
N LEU A 63 21.38 -5.53 -26.69
CA LEU A 63 22.78 -5.07 -26.66
C LEU A 63 23.68 -5.84 -27.64
N ASP A 64 23.12 -6.70 -28.49
CA ASP A 64 23.91 -7.52 -29.42
C ASP A 64 24.72 -6.64 -30.37
N GLN A 65 24.17 -5.48 -30.74
CA GLN A 65 24.77 -4.50 -31.65
C GLN A 65 25.71 -3.48 -30.96
N LEU A 66 25.71 -3.40 -29.62
CA LEU A 66 26.54 -2.47 -28.85
C LEU A 66 28.02 -2.88 -28.90
N ASN A 67 28.83 -2.36 -29.80
CA ASN A 67 30.24 -2.75 -29.94
C ASN A 67 31.19 -1.77 -29.26
N SER A 68 30.78 -0.52 -29.08
CA SER A 68 31.54 0.52 -28.39
C SER A 68 30.60 1.44 -27.62
N LEU A 69 30.95 1.78 -26.37
CA LEU A 69 30.16 2.75 -25.60
C LEU A 69 30.32 4.17 -26.15
N VAL A 70 31.45 4.45 -26.77
CA VAL A 70 31.74 5.75 -27.38
C VAL A 70 30.95 5.92 -28.68
N GLU A 71 30.88 4.90 -29.53
CA GLU A 71 30.19 4.98 -30.82
C GLU A 71 28.68 4.73 -30.69
N ASP A 72 28.27 3.76 -29.88
CA ASP A 72 26.87 3.34 -29.75
C ASP A 72 26.18 3.97 -28.52
N ARG A 73 26.67 5.14 -28.10
CA ARG A 73 26.17 5.87 -26.93
C ARG A 73 24.65 6.06 -26.96
N ASP A 74 24.14 6.47 -28.12
CA ASP A 74 22.73 6.81 -28.27
C ASP A 74 21.84 5.55 -28.22
N MET A 75 22.32 4.44 -28.80
CA MET A 75 21.69 3.12 -28.67
C MET A 75 21.62 2.67 -27.21
N LEU A 76 22.71 2.85 -26.46
CA LEU A 76 22.72 2.50 -25.04
C LEU A 76 21.76 3.38 -24.23
N ALA A 77 21.70 4.68 -24.50
CA ALA A 77 20.79 5.59 -23.82
C ALA A 77 19.33 5.14 -24.04
N GLU A 78 18.91 4.92 -25.29
CA GLU A 78 17.56 4.46 -25.63
C GLU A 78 17.20 3.13 -24.94
N ASN A 79 18.13 2.18 -24.96
CA ASN A 79 17.98 0.88 -24.31
C ASN A 79 17.78 1.00 -22.80
N LEU A 80 18.54 1.86 -22.12
CA LEU A 80 18.38 2.13 -20.69
C LEU A 80 17.06 2.85 -20.37
N GLU A 81 16.60 3.73 -21.25
CA GLU A 81 15.31 4.40 -21.07
C GLU A 81 14.14 3.42 -21.14
N ASN A 82 14.17 2.52 -22.13
CA ASN A 82 13.15 1.48 -22.26
C ASN A 82 13.12 0.57 -21.03
N LEU A 83 14.27 0.23 -20.47
CA LEU A 83 14.37 -0.52 -19.22
C LEU A 83 13.72 0.23 -18.05
N VAL A 84 14.09 1.50 -17.82
CA VAL A 84 13.53 2.30 -16.72
C VAL A 84 12.01 2.51 -16.88
N LYS A 85 11.53 2.73 -18.12
CA LYS A 85 10.09 2.81 -18.42
C LYS A 85 9.37 1.52 -18.06
N LYS A 86 9.93 0.36 -18.42
CA LYS A 86 9.37 -0.97 -18.12
C LYS A 86 9.29 -1.19 -16.61
N GLU A 87 10.39 -1.00 -15.89
CA GLU A 87 10.43 -1.17 -14.42
C GLU A 87 9.42 -0.25 -13.71
N ARG A 88 9.31 1.00 -14.18
CA ARG A 88 8.33 1.95 -13.62
C ARG A 88 6.89 1.51 -13.88
N LEU A 89 6.60 0.97 -15.06
CA LEU A 89 5.29 0.47 -15.40
C LEU A 89 4.93 -0.74 -14.55
N GLU A 90 5.85 -1.70 -14.43
CA GLU A 90 5.70 -2.91 -13.59
C GLU A 90 5.49 -2.52 -12.13
N GLY A 91 6.36 -1.68 -11.55
CA GLY A 91 6.22 -1.22 -10.17
C GLY A 91 4.90 -0.47 -9.91
N ARG A 92 4.39 0.28 -10.90
CA ARG A 92 3.07 0.93 -10.80
C ARG A 92 1.94 -0.08 -10.83
N GLN A 93 2.01 -1.08 -11.70
CA GLN A 93 1.01 -2.14 -11.80
C GLN A 93 0.96 -2.98 -10.52
N GLU A 94 2.12 -3.42 -10.02
CA GLU A 94 2.25 -4.15 -8.76
C GLU A 94 1.70 -3.31 -7.59
N GLY A 95 2.10 -2.05 -7.49
CA GLY A 95 1.62 -1.14 -6.45
C GLY A 95 0.10 -0.96 -6.49
N HIS A 96 -0.48 -0.80 -7.68
CA HIS A 96 -1.94 -0.72 -7.83
C HIS A 96 -2.64 -2.02 -7.46
N GLN A 97 -2.11 -3.17 -7.90
CA GLN A 97 -2.71 -4.46 -7.63
C GLN A 97 -2.68 -4.78 -6.14
N LYS A 98 -1.53 -4.56 -5.48
CA LYS A 98 -1.36 -4.73 -4.04
C LYS A 98 -2.27 -3.80 -3.26
N GLY A 99 -2.27 -2.51 -3.59
CA GLY A 99 -3.15 -1.53 -2.93
C GLY A 99 -4.64 -1.87 -3.07
N ARG A 100 -5.06 -2.36 -4.24
CA ARG A 100 -6.45 -2.80 -4.46
C ARG A 100 -6.80 -4.04 -3.64
N GLN A 101 -5.91 -5.04 -3.59
CA GLN A 101 -6.14 -6.25 -2.81
C GLN A 101 -6.19 -5.96 -1.30
N GLU A 102 -5.25 -5.18 -0.79
CA GLU A 102 -5.20 -4.79 0.62
C GLU A 102 -6.42 -3.94 1.00
N GLY A 103 -6.76 -2.93 0.20
CA GLY A 103 -7.95 -2.10 0.42
C GLY A 103 -9.23 -2.91 0.44
N HIS A 104 -9.38 -3.87 -0.49
CA HIS A 104 -10.56 -4.73 -0.52
C HIS A 104 -10.65 -5.67 0.69
N GLN A 105 -9.53 -6.28 1.09
CA GLN A 105 -9.50 -7.15 2.27
C GLN A 105 -9.81 -6.38 3.55
N LYS A 106 -9.18 -5.21 3.72
CA LYS A 106 -9.37 -4.36 4.90
C LYS A 106 -10.81 -3.87 4.99
N GLY A 107 -11.36 -3.28 3.92
CA GLY A 107 -12.74 -2.82 3.90
C GLY A 107 -13.77 -3.94 4.14
N ARG A 108 -13.51 -5.15 3.63
CA ARG A 108 -14.38 -6.31 3.90
C ARG A 108 -14.32 -6.78 5.36
N GLN A 109 -13.15 -6.72 5.99
CA GLN A 109 -13.00 -7.08 7.41
C GLN A 109 -13.66 -6.04 8.31
N GLU A 110 -13.38 -4.76 8.08
CA GLU A 110 -13.95 -3.63 8.83
C GLU A 110 -15.48 -3.65 8.73
N GLY A 111 -16.05 -3.65 7.52
CA GLY A 111 -17.51 -3.67 7.36
C GLY A 111 -18.20 -4.90 7.95
N ARG A 112 -17.52 -6.07 8.01
CA ARG A 112 -18.05 -7.25 8.71
C ARG A 112 -18.00 -7.11 10.23
N GLN A 113 -16.98 -6.47 10.78
CA GLN A 113 -16.87 -6.25 12.22
C GLN A 113 -17.89 -5.21 12.67
N GLU A 114 -17.97 -4.08 11.96
CA GLU A 114 -18.94 -3.02 12.21
C GLU A 114 -20.37 -3.56 12.13
N GLY A 115 -20.75 -4.20 11.01
CA GLY A 115 -22.10 -4.74 10.87
C GLY A 115 -22.47 -5.80 11.93
N ARG A 116 -21.51 -6.57 12.44
CA ARG A 116 -21.75 -7.49 13.56
C ARG A 116 -21.88 -6.80 14.91
N GLN A 117 -21.19 -5.69 15.12
CA GLN A 117 -21.31 -4.91 16.35
C GLN A 117 -22.63 -4.16 16.36
N GLU A 118 -22.95 -3.44 15.27
CA GLU A 118 -24.21 -2.72 15.10
C GLU A 118 -25.40 -3.66 15.23
N GLY A 119 -25.39 -4.81 14.54
CA GLY A 119 -26.48 -5.78 14.63
C GLY A 119 -26.68 -6.37 16.02
N ARG A 120 -25.60 -6.53 16.81
CA ARG A 120 -25.71 -6.97 18.22
C ARG A 120 -26.29 -5.87 19.09
N GLN A 121 -25.77 -4.65 18.98
CA GLN A 121 -26.27 -3.51 19.75
C GLN A 121 -27.74 -3.22 19.45
N GLU A 122 -28.14 -3.27 18.18
CA GLU A 122 -29.53 -3.07 17.77
C GLU A 122 -30.42 -4.21 18.30
N GLY A 123 -29.95 -5.46 18.25
CA GLY A 123 -30.64 -6.61 18.82
C GLY A 123 -30.85 -6.48 20.35
N ASP A 124 -29.79 -6.13 21.08
CA ASP A 124 -29.84 -5.94 22.53
C ASP A 124 -30.75 -4.77 22.91
N TRP A 125 -30.68 -3.66 22.16
CA TRP A 125 -31.56 -2.51 22.35
C TRP A 125 -33.02 -2.88 22.12
N ARG A 126 -33.34 -3.58 21.01
CA ARG A 126 -34.70 -4.05 20.72
C ARG A 126 -35.21 -4.97 21.82
N ALA A 127 -34.41 -5.94 22.25
CA ALA A 127 -34.78 -6.86 23.31
C ALA A 127 -35.05 -6.14 24.64
N LEU A 128 -34.24 -5.14 24.99
CA LEU A 128 -34.45 -4.33 26.20
C LEU A 128 -35.71 -3.47 26.10
N GLU A 129 -35.97 -2.86 24.94
CA GLU A 129 -37.16 -2.04 24.73
C GLU A 129 -38.44 -2.87 24.80
N GLU A 130 -38.45 -4.08 24.23
CA GLU A 130 -39.59 -4.99 24.35
C GLU A 130 -39.83 -5.44 25.81
N LYS A 131 -38.77 -5.67 26.58
CA LYS A 131 -38.89 -5.91 28.04
C LYS A 131 -39.50 -4.70 28.75
N ARG A 132 -39.04 -3.48 28.45
CA ARG A 132 -39.59 -2.23 29.03
C ARG A 132 -41.07 -2.05 28.71
N LYS A 133 -41.49 -2.25 27.45
CA LYS A 133 -42.91 -2.23 27.07
C LYS A 133 -43.74 -3.24 27.86
N THR A 134 -43.21 -4.46 28.02
CA THR A 134 -43.86 -5.50 28.83
C THR A 134 -44.03 -5.07 30.28
N VAL A 135 -43.01 -4.46 30.89
CA VAL A 135 -43.09 -3.91 32.25
C VAL A 135 -44.17 -2.83 32.37
N ARG A 136 -44.20 -1.85 31.44
CA ARG A 136 -45.21 -0.77 31.45
C ARG A 136 -46.63 -1.34 31.37
N HIS A 137 -46.85 -2.34 30.51
CA HIS A 137 -48.12 -3.04 30.44
C HIS A 137 -48.46 -3.74 31.77
N LEU A 138 -47.52 -4.45 32.39
CA LEU A 138 -47.77 -5.10 33.68
C LEU A 138 -48.04 -4.11 34.81
N LEU A 139 -47.39 -2.94 34.79
CA LEU A 139 -47.60 -1.86 35.74
C LEU A 139 -48.98 -1.23 35.61
N SER A 140 -49.55 -1.13 34.40
CA SER A 140 -50.87 -0.53 34.18
C SER A 140 -52.01 -1.32 34.83
N PHE A 141 -51.83 -2.62 35.09
CA PHE A 141 -52.81 -3.42 35.85
C PHE A 141 -52.88 -3.03 37.34
N GLY A 142 -51.87 -2.35 37.91
CA GLY A 142 -51.89 -1.82 39.27
C GLY A 142 -51.91 -2.83 40.43
N VAL A 143 -52.02 -4.13 40.14
CA VAL A 143 -52.15 -5.20 41.14
C VAL A 143 -50.87 -6.01 41.38
N LEU A 144 -49.87 -5.87 40.51
CA LEU A 144 -48.62 -6.64 40.58
C LEU A 144 -47.55 -5.91 41.41
N SER A 145 -46.88 -6.67 42.28
CA SER A 145 -45.70 -6.21 43.04
C SER A 145 -44.45 -6.14 42.15
N ASN A 146 -43.45 -5.35 42.55
CA ASN A 146 -42.20 -5.22 41.80
C ASN A 146 -41.47 -6.58 41.66
N ASP A 147 -41.53 -7.42 42.70
CA ASP A 147 -40.90 -8.75 42.70
C ASP A 147 -41.56 -9.70 41.69
N GLN A 148 -42.90 -9.65 41.57
CA GLN A 148 -43.64 -10.44 40.58
C GLN A 148 -43.34 -10.00 39.15
N ILE A 149 -43.21 -8.69 38.90
CA ILE A 149 -42.87 -8.15 37.58
C ILE A 149 -41.42 -8.47 37.21
N ALA A 150 -40.49 -8.36 38.16
CA ALA A 150 -39.09 -8.74 37.99
C ALA A 150 -38.97 -10.23 37.62
N ALA A 151 -39.68 -11.11 38.33
CA ALA A 151 -39.71 -12.54 38.04
C ALA A 151 -40.28 -12.86 36.64
N ALA A 152 -41.32 -12.14 36.19
CA ALA A 152 -41.94 -12.38 34.89
C ALA A 152 -41.13 -11.84 33.69
N THR A 153 -40.35 -10.77 33.89
CA THR A 153 -39.62 -10.08 32.79
C THR A 153 -38.12 -10.36 32.77
N GLY A 154 -37.59 -10.99 33.83
CA GLY A 154 -36.17 -11.24 34.01
C GLY A 154 -35.33 -9.97 34.16
N LEU A 155 -35.95 -8.87 34.60
CA LEU A 155 -35.29 -7.63 34.99
C LEU A 155 -35.10 -7.61 36.51
N SER A 156 -34.13 -6.84 36.99
CA SER A 156 -33.93 -6.63 38.41
C SER A 156 -35.05 -5.77 39.03
N VAL A 157 -35.32 -5.97 40.31
CA VAL A 157 -36.31 -5.18 41.06
C VAL A 157 -35.98 -3.68 40.99
N ASP A 158 -34.70 -3.31 41.05
CA ASP A 158 -34.23 -1.93 40.93
C ASP A 158 -34.57 -1.31 39.57
N GLU A 159 -34.46 -2.06 38.48
CA GLU A 159 -34.88 -1.60 37.14
C GLU A 159 -36.39 -1.40 37.06
N ILE A 160 -37.18 -2.28 37.68
CA ILE A 160 -38.64 -2.12 37.76
C ILE A 160 -39.01 -0.87 38.58
N VAL A 161 -38.33 -0.62 39.70
CA VAL A 161 -38.54 0.58 40.54
C VAL A 161 -38.27 1.85 39.73
N LYS A 162 -37.17 1.91 38.97
CA LYS A 162 -36.85 3.06 38.11
C LYS A 162 -37.92 3.29 37.04
N LEU A 163 -38.32 2.23 36.33
CA LEU A 163 -39.36 2.32 35.30
C LEU A 163 -40.71 2.77 35.89
N ARG A 164 -41.06 2.34 37.11
CA ARG A 164 -42.29 2.76 37.81
C ARG A 164 -42.27 4.23 38.24
N ILE A 165 -41.11 4.81 38.46
CA ILE A 165 -40.96 6.26 38.74
C ILE A 165 -41.08 7.04 37.42
N GLU A 166 -40.45 6.56 36.34
CA GLU A 166 -40.54 7.16 35.00
C GLU A 166 -41.97 7.20 34.46
N ASP A 167 -42.79 6.16 34.70
CA ASP A 167 -44.17 6.06 34.21
C ASP A 167 -45.19 6.94 34.99
N LYS A 168 -44.77 7.50 36.15
CA LYS A 168 -45.61 8.37 36.99
C LYS A 168 -45.45 9.86 36.68
N HIS A 169 -44.53 10.23 35.80
CA HIS A 169 -44.25 11.60 35.35
C HIS A 169 -44.73 11.80 33.91
#